data_AF-J9W5J2-F1
#
_entry.id   AF-J9W5J2-F1
#
_cell.length_a   1.000
_cell.length_b   1.000
_cell.length_c   1.000
_cell.angle_alpha   90.00
_cell.angle_beta   90.00
_cell.angle_gamma   90.00
#
_symmetry.space_group_name_H-M   'P 1'
#
loop_
_entity.id
_entity.type
_entity.pdbx_description
1 polymer ?
#
loop_
_entity_poly.entity_id
_entity_poly.type
_entity_poly.pdbx_seq_one_letter_code
_entity_poly.pdbx_strand_id
1 'polypeptide(L)' 'MIRLYVLNAPEFKPVIDEGSAVADHARVIGHYVEISSEGSLIIDRKKARARRAVWFSAIGALSNGKVTQFDSDQLHIQPE' A
#
# COMPACT_ATOMS: atom_id res chain seq x y z
N MET A 1 -13.21 -4.66 -5.06
CA MET A 1 -12.55 -3.60 -4.28
C MET A 1 -11.53 -4.16 -3.28
N ILE A 2 -10.24 -4.08 -3.64
CA ILE A 2 -9.08 -4.32 -2.77
C ILE A 2 -9.05 -3.29 -1.64
N ARG A 3 -8.64 -3.71 -0.44
CA ARG A 3 -8.32 -2.79 0.67
C ARG A 3 -6.98 -3.15 1.31
N LEU A 4 -5.99 -2.29 1.11
CA LEU A 4 -4.68 -2.36 1.75
C LEU A 4 -4.67 -1.45 2.97
N TYR A 5 -4.26 -1.97 4.12
CA TYR A 5 -4.10 -1.20 5.35
C TYR A 5 -2.61 -1.02 5.64
N VAL A 6 -2.17 0.24 5.69
CA VAL A 6 -0.80 0.64 6.04
C VAL A 6 -0.82 1.37 7.37
N LEU A 7 0.15 1.15 8.25
CA LEU A 7 0.20 1.84 9.54
C LEU A 7 0.32 3.36 9.32
N ASN A 8 -0.56 4.14 9.96
CA ASN A 8 -0.55 5.61 9.90
C ASN A 8 0.52 6.17 10.84
N ALA A 9 1.79 5.99 10.46
CA ALA A 9 2.94 6.51 11.18
C ALA A 9 3.91 7.21 10.20
N PRO A 10 4.72 8.19 10.67
CA PRO A 10 5.59 8.99 9.81
C PRO A 10 6.53 8.16 8.93
N GLU A 11 6.98 7.01 9.42
CA GLU A 11 7.87 6.10 8.69
C GLU A 11 7.22 5.57 7.41
N PHE A 12 5.91 5.29 7.46
CA PHE A 12 5.13 4.73 6.35
C PHE A 12 4.55 5.79 5.42
N LYS A 13 4.64 7.08 5.79
CA LYS A 13 4.14 8.19 4.98
C LYS A 13 4.55 8.08 3.50
N PRO A 14 5.79 7.72 3.14
CA PRO A 14 6.16 7.63 1.72
C PRO A 14 5.43 6.51 0.95
N VAL A 15 5.09 5.40 1.61
CA VAL A 15 4.28 4.32 0.99
C VAL A 15 2.81 4.74 0.92
N ILE A 16 2.31 5.41 1.96
CA ILE A 16 0.94 5.94 2.01
C ILE A 16 0.74 6.97 0.90
N ASP A 17 1.66 7.91 0.74
CA ASP A 17 1.58 8.97 -0.27
C ASP A 17 1.52 8.38 -1.68
N GLU A 18 2.46 7.48 -2.02
CA GLU A 18 2.48 6.84 -3.35
C GLU A 18 1.24 5.96 -3.57
N GLY A 19 0.87 5.15 -2.56
CA GLY A 19 -0.32 4.31 -2.66
C GLY A 19 -1.61 5.10 -2.81
N SER A 20 -1.73 6.24 -2.12
CA SER A 20 -2.89 7.14 -2.24
C SER A 20 -2.94 7.86 -3.58
N ALA A 21 -1.79 8.06 -4.24
CA ALA A 21 -1.71 8.71 -5.54
C ALA A 21 -2.15 7.80 -6.70
N VAL A 22 -2.11 6.47 -6.52
CA VAL A 22 -2.44 5.48 -7.55
C VAL A 22 -3.74 4.71 -7.28
N ALA A 23 -4.28 4.81 -6.07
CA ALA A 23 -5.52 4.16 -5.67
C ALA A 23 -6.76 5.02 -5.98
N ASP A 24 -7.93 4.39 -6.00
CA ASP A 24 -9.20 5.09 -6.21
C ASP A 24 -9.57 5.93 -4.97
N HIS A 25 -9.31 5.39 -3.77
CA HIS A 25 -9.59 6.06 -2.50
C HIS A 25 -8.52 5.80 -1.45
N ALA A 26 -8.28 6.79 -0.59
CA ALA A 26 -7.48 6.65 0.61
C ALA A 26 -8.16 7.36 1.79
N ARG A 27 -8.20 6.72 2.95
CA ARG A 27 -8.75 7.32 4.17
C ARG A 27 -8.06 6.81 5.43
N VAL A 28 -8.00 7.66 6.45
CA VAL A 28 -7.50 7.29 7.78
C VAL A 28 -8.57 6.51 8.54
N ILE A 29 -8.20 5.37 9.12
CA ILE A 29 -9.03 4.54 9.99
C ILE A 29 -8.22 4.17 11.23
N GLY A 30 -8.46 4.88 12.34
CA GLY A 30 -7.70 4.69 13.58
C GLY A 30 -6.19 4.88 13.34
N HIS A 31 -5.41 3.85 13.65
CA HIS A 31 -3.95 3.83 13.46
C HIS A 31 -3.50 3.37 12.07
N TYR A 32 -4.41 3.24 11.11
CA TYR A 32 -4.12 2.81 9.75
C TYR A 32 -4.60 3.84 8.72
N VAL A 33 -4.00 3.79 7.55
CA VAL A 33 -4.57 4.34 6.32
C VAL A 33 -5.05 3.17 5.48
N GLU A 34 -6.34 3.18 5.15
CA GLU A 34 -6.94 2.26 4.18
C GLU A 34 -6.76 2.86 2.78
N ILE A 35 -6.11 2.11 1.90
CA ILE A 35 -5.88 2.42 0.49
C ILE A 35 -6.70 1.42 -0.32
N SER A 36 -7.65 1.90 -1.12
CA SER A 36 -8.62 1.06 -1.80
C SER A 36 -8.61 1.25 -3.30
N SER A 37 -8.71 0.15 -4.04
CA SER A 37 -8.87 0.19 -5.49
C SER A 37 -9.87 -0.86 -5.99
N GLU A 38 -10.62 -0.53 -7.03
CA GLU A 38 -11.50 -1.48 -7.71
C GLU A 38 -10.71 -2.49 -8.56
N GLY A 39 -9.61 -2.04 -9.16
CA GLY A 39 -8.72 -2.86 -9.98
C GLY A 39 -7.43 -3.29 -9.25
N SER A 40 -6.42 -3.69 -10.02
CA SER A 40 -5.10 -3.98 -9.47
C SER A 40 -4.48 -2.72 -8.86
N LEU A 41 -3.87 -2.87 -7.69
CA LEU A 41 -3.13 -1.82 -7.01
C LEU A 41 -1.62 -2.08 -7.18
N ILE A 42 -0.90 -1.12 -7.78
CA ILE A 42 0.55 -1.20 -7.99
C ILE A 42 1.21 0.02 -7.35
N ILE A 43 1.96 -0.21 -6.27
CA ILE A 43 2.74 0.83 -5.59
C ILE A 43 4.21 0.64 -5.99
N ASP A 44 4.79 1.66 -6.63
CA ASP A 44 6.20 1.66 -7.03
C ASP A 44 7.09 2.03 -5.84
N ARG A 45 8.04 1.15 -5.50
CA ARG A 45 8.93 1.36 -4.37
C ARG A 45 9.88 2.53 -4.58
N LYS A 46 10.40 2.70 -5.80
CA LYS A 46 11.39 3.73 -6.14
C LYS A 46 10.74 5.12 -6.11
N LYS A 47 9.48 5.24 -6.54
CA LYS A 47 8.69 6.47 -6.40
C LYS A 47 8.32 6.76 -4.95
N ALA A 48 7.88 5.73 -4.21
CA ALA A 48 7.60 5.85 -2.78
C ALA A 48 8.84 6.26 -1.96
N ARG A 49 10.06 5.96 -2.41
CA ARG A 49 11.32 6.28 -1.71
C ARG A 49 11.38 5.77 -0.25
N ALA A 50 10.61 4.73 0.05
CA ALA A 50 10.56 4.14 1.39
C ALA A 50 11.89 3.43 1.73
N ARG A 51 12.32 3.58 2.99
CA ARG A 51 13.45 2.81 3.53
C ARG A 51 13.17 1.32 3.38
N ARG A 52 14.20 0.53 3.06
CA ARG A 52 14.02 -0.90 2.73
C ARG A 52 13.29 -1.68 3.82
N ALA A 53 13.64 -1.49 5.10
CA ALA A 53 12.97 -2.17 6.20
C ALA A 53 11.48 -1.79 6.31
N VAL A 54 11.17 -0.49 6.18
CA VAL A 54 9.81 0.04 6.21
C VAL A 54 8.98 -0.51 5.06
N TRP A 55 9.57 -0.57 3.86
CA TRP A 55 8.91 -1.09 2.67
C TRP A 55 8.37 -2.50 2.90
N PHE A 56 9.22 -3.42 3.36
CA PHE A 56 8.83 -4.82 3.58
C PHE A 56 7.90 -5.03 4.78
N SER A 57 7.64 -3.99 5.59
CA SER A 57 6.67 -3.99 6.68
C SER A 57 5.41 -3.17 6.36
N ALA A 58 5.22 -2.71 5.13
CA ALA A 58 4.16 -1.76 4.79
C ALA A 58 2.74 -2.35 4.81
N ILE A 59 2.60 -3.66 4.62
CA ILE A 59 1.29 -4.34 4.66
C ILE A 59 0.95 -4.62 6.13
N GLY A 60 0.04 -3.82 6.69
CA GLY A 60 -0.54 -4.10 7.99
C GLY A 60 -1.67 -5.12 7.92
N ALA A 61 -2.53 -5.00 6.90
CA ALA A 61 -3.55 -5.98 6.55
C ALA A 61 -3.95 -5.84 5.07
N LEU A 62 -4.57 -6.88 4.53
CA LEU A 62 -5.09 -6.90 3.17
C LEU A 62 -6.46 -7.61 3.15
N SER A 63 -7.42 -7.05 2.40
CA SER A 63 -8.74 -7.65 2.18
C SER A 63 -9.11 -7.61 0.69
N ASN A 64 -9.79 -8.67 0.23
CA ASN A 64 -10.30 -8.84 -1.15
C ASN A 64 -9.23 -8.66 -2.22
N GLY A 65 -8.02 -9.13 -1.96
CA GLY A 65 -6.91 -9.02 -2.88
C GLY A 65 -5.77 -9.96 -2.50
N LYS A 66 -4.96 -10.27 -3.50
CA LYS A 66 -3.80 -11.16 -3.38
C LYS A 66 -2.55 -10.41 -3.80
N VAL A 67 -1.54 -10.43 -2.93
CA VAL A 67 -0.20 -9.95 -3.28
C VAL A 67 0.40 -10.89 -4.32
N THR A 68 0.68 -10.38 -5.52
CA THR A 68 1.33 -11.14 -6.59
C THR A 68 2.81 -10.78 -6.74
N GLN A 69 3.21 -9.62 -6.23
CA GLN A 69 4.60 -9.20 -6.15
C GLN A 69 4.79 -8.27 -4.95
N PHE A 70 5.87 -8.49 -4.19
CA PHE A 70 6.29 -7.58 -3.13
C PHE A 70 7.80 -7.69 -2.92
N ASP A 71 8.53 -6.83 -3.63
CA ASP A 71 10.00 -6.91 -3.70
C ASP A 71 10.65 -5.52 -3.74
N SER A 72 11.89 -5.42 -4.20
CA SER A 72 12.64 -4.17 -4.29
C SER A 72 12.16 -3.19 -5.35
N ASP A 73 11.21 -3.59 -6.20
CA ASP A 73 10.68 -2.77 -7.29
C ASP A 73 9.26 -2.30 -6.99
N GLN A 74 8.35 -3.21 -6.61
CA GLN A 74 6.95 -2.85 -6.42
C GLN A 74 6.17 -3.76 -5.47
N LEU A 75 5.04 -3.24 -5.00
CA LEU A 75 3.95 -3.98 -4.37
C LEU A 75 2.81 -4.04 -5.38
N HIS A 76 2.51 -5.23 -5.88
CA HIS A 76 1.42 -5.48 -6.81
C HIS A 76 0.39 -6.38 -6.13
N ILE A 77 -0.85 -5.88 -6.08
CA ILE A 77 -2.00 -6.56 -5.51
C ILE A 77 -3.07 -6.68 -6.59
N GLN A 78 -3.58 -7.89 -6.79
CA GLN A 78 -4.68 -8.17 -7.71
C GLN A 78 -5.97 -8.47 -6.93
N PRO A 79 -7.16 -8.17 -7.47
CA PRO A 79 -8.41 -8.62 -6.87
C PRO A 79 -8.44 -10.16 -6.77
N GLU A 80 -9.07 -10.68 -5.71
CA GLU A 80 -9.41 -12.10 -5.61
C GLU A 80 -10.64 -12.47 -6.44
#